data_AF-A0A3N9P7P0-F1
#
_entry.id   AF-A0A3N9P7P0-F1
#
_cell.length_a   1.000
_cell.length_b   1.000
_cell.length_c   1.000
_cell.angle_alpha   90.00
_cell.angle_beta   90.00
_cell.angle_gamma   90.00
#
_symmetry.space_group_name_H-M   'P 1'
#
loop_
_entity.id
_entity.type
_entity.pdbx_description
1 polymer ?
#
loop_
_entity_poly.entity_id
_entity_poly.type
_entity_poly.pdbx_seq_one_letter_code
_entity_poly.pdbx_strand_id
1 'polypeptide(L)'
;MRASQKSKWERTRSKGKKHFLIYNGVIGWGIPTAIIFTFLTEFLENNYSSTFDTSFIMTLLKTLIIFPVCGYFWGLWVWKWTEKIYKKSL
;
A
#
# COMPACT_ATOMS: atom_id res chain seq x y z
N MET A 1 -6.64 22.50 -3.04
CA MET A 1 -6.08 21.57 -4.05
C MET A 1 -5.88 22.35 -5.35
N ARG A 2 -4.76 22.19 -6.07
CA ARG A 2 -4.56 22.88 -7.37
C ARG A 2 -5.52 22.31 -8.43
N ALA A 3 -5.91 23.08 -9.44
CA ALA A 3 -6.88 22.64 -10.47
C ALA A 3 -6.49 21.32 -11.17
N SER A 4 -5.21 21.13 -11.48
CA SER A 4 -4.69 19.89 -12.08
C SER A 4 -4.72 18.67 -11.15
N GLN A 5 -4.66 18.90 -9.83
CA GLN A 5 -4.79 17.83 -8.82
C GLN A 5 -6.26 17.47 -8.59
N LYS A 6 -7.15 18.47 -8.72
CA LYS A 6 -8.61 18.28 -8.62
C LYS A 6 -9.14 17.36 -9.72
N SER A 7 -8.78 17.63 -10.99
CA SER A 7 -9.22 16.80 -12.12
C SER A 7 -8.69 15.36 -12.05
N LYS A 8 -7.45 15.17 -11.59
CA LYS A 8 -6.88 13.84 -11.33
C LYS A 8 -7.63 13.10 -10.22
N TRP A 9 -7.95 13.80 -9.12
CA TRP A 9 -8.72 13.22 -8.03
C TRP A 9 -10.14 12.84 -8.48
N GLU A 10 -10.82 13.69 -9.24
CA GLU A 10 -12.16 13.42 -9.79
C GLU A 10 -12.18 12.17 -10.68
N ARG A 11 -11.19 12.02 -11.57
CA ARG A 11 -11.04 10.81 -12.41
C ARG A 11 -10.74 9.55 -11.61
N THR A 12 -10.04 9.70 -10.48
CA THR A 12 -9.74 8.59 -9.57
C THR A 12 -10.99 8.22 -8.75
N ARG A 13 -11.71 9.24 -8.30
CA ARG A 13 -12.94 9.13 -7.51
C ARG A 13 -14.08 8.50 -8.30
N SER A 14 -14.18 8.79 -9.60
CA SER A 14 -15.22 8.24 -10.48
C SER A 14 -15.15 6.71 -10.61
N LYS A 15 -13.96 6.11 -10.47
CA LYS A 15 -13.78 4.64 -10.41
C LYS A 15 -14.29 4.02 -9.11
N GLY A 16 -14.62 4.85 -8.11
CA GLY A 16 -15.18 4.43 -6.84
C GLY A 16 -14.13 4.11 -5.78
N LYS A 17 -14.58 4.16 -4.52
CA LYS A 17 -13.75 3.95 -3.33
C LYS A 17 -13.12 2.55 -3.30
N LYS A 18 -13.90 1.49 -3.54
CA LYS A 18 -13.40 0.10 -3.49
C LYS A 18 -12.24 -0.12 -4.46
N HIS A 19 -12.35 0.41 -5.69
CA HIS A 19 -11.29 0.35 -6.68
C HIS A 19 -10.02 1.05 -6.20
N PHE A 20 -10.14 2.25 -5.62
CA PHE A 20 -9.00 2.97 -5.03
C PHE A 20 -8.31 2.18 -3.92
N LEU A 21 -9.08 1.59 -3.00
CA LEU A 21 -8.51 0.84 -1.88
C LEU A 21 -7.70 -0.37 -2.35
N ILE A 22 -8.23 -1.11 -3.33
CA ILE A 22 -7.56 -2.28 -3.86
C ILE A 22 -6.34 -1.87 -4.70
N TYR A 23 -6.50 -0.97 -5.68
CA TYR A 23 -5.42 -0.65 -6.61
C TYR A 23 -4.35 0.27 -6.00
N ASN A 24 -4.72 1.33 -5.28
CA ASN A 24 -3.76 2.28 -4.74
C ASN A 24 -3.31 1.94 -3.32
N GLY A 25 -4.18 1.29 -2.53
CA GLY A 25 -3.84 0.84 -1.18
C GLY A 25 -3.14 -0.52 -1.18
N VAL A 26 -3.83 -1.58 -1.61
CA VAL A 26 -3.31 -2.94 -1.53
C VAL A 26 -2.24 -3.23 -2.58
N ILE A 27 -2.55 -3.01 -3.86
CA ILE A 27 -1.65 -3.37 -4.97
C ILE A 27 -0.52 -2.34 -5.11
N GLY A 28 -0.85 -1.05 -5.02
CA GLY A 28 0.12 0.03 -5.23
C GLY A 28 1.04 0.29 -4.04
N TRP A 29 0.61 -0.04 -2.81
CA TRP A 29 1.41 0.18 -1.60
C TRP A 29 1.68 -1.13 -0.87
N GLY A 30 0.65 -1.88 -0.48
CA GLY A 30 0.79 -3.12 0.30
C GLY A 30 1.72 -4.18 -0.32
N ILE A 31 1.51 -4.55 -1.59
CA ILE A 31 2.31 -5.60 -2.25
C ILE A 31 3.79 -5.19 -2.40
N PRO A 32 4.14 -4.00 -2.96
CA PRO A 32 5.52 -3.56 -3.04
C PRO A 32 6.20 -3.48 -1.66
N THR A 33 5.50 -2.98 -0.65
CA THR A 33 6.06 -2.92 0.71
C THR A 33 6.28 -4.30 1.30
N ALA A 34 5.37 -5.25 1.06
CA ALA A 34 5.55 -6.64 1.49
C ALA A 34 6.82 -7.26 0.89
N ILE A 35 7.04 -7.05 -0.41
CA ILE A 35 8.21 -7.56 -1.12
C ILE A 35 9.48 -6.94 -0.52
N ILE A 36 9.55 -5.60 -0.46
CA ILE A 36 10.72 -4.88 0.07
C ILE A 36 11.01 -5.31 1.51
N PHE A 37 9.97 -5.39 2.35
CA PHE A 37 10.13 -5.76 3.75
C PHE A 37 10.65 -7.18 3.91
N THR A 38 10.13 -8.12 3.11
CA THR A 38 10.58 -9.52 3.16
C THR A 38 12.05 -9.66 2.78
N PHE A 39 12.49 -8.97 1.71
CA PHE A 39 13.91 -8.93 1.34
C PHE A 39 14.77 -8.24 2.40
N LEU A 40 14.27 -7.16 3.01
CA LEU A 40 14.98 -6.45 4.05
C LEU A 40 15.14 -7.30 5.31
N THR A 41 14.09 -7.98 5.76
CA THR A 41 14.14 -8.87 6.94
C THR A 41 15.07 -10.04 6.69
N GLU A 42 15.01 -10.66 5.51
CA GLU A 42 15.92 -11.75 5.12
C GLU A 42 17.39 -11.30 5.17
N PHE A 43 17.67 -10.12 4.64
CA PHE A 43 19.02 -9.55 4.62
C PHE A 43 19.55 -9.22 6.01
N LEU A 44 18.68 -8.75 6.91
CA LEU A 44 19.03 -8.39 8.28
C LEU A 44 19.17 -9.61 9.21
N GLU A 45 18.26 -10.58 9.10
CA GLU A 45 18.22 -11.75 9.99
C GLU A 45 19.35 -12.74 9.69
N ASN A 46 19.75 -12.89 8.43
CA ASN A 46 20.78 -13.83 8.04
C ASN A 46 22.19 -13.21 7.92
N ASN A 47 22.48 -12.14 8.67
CA ASN A 47 23.79 -11.47 8.69
C ASN A 47 24.35 -11.18 7.28
N TYR A 48 23.54 -10.58 6.39
CA TYR A 48 23.91 -10.29 5.01
C TYR A 48 24.11 -11.51 4.08
N SER A 49 23.82 -12.73 4.56
CA SER A 49 23.80 -13.95 3.73
C SER A 49 22.36 -14.30 3.37
N SER A 50 22.03 -14.50 2.09
CA SER A 50 20.65 -14.89 1.72
C SER A 50 20.50 -16.39 1.85
N THR A 51 19.73 -16.85 2.84
CA THR A 51 19.48 -18.27 3.08
C THR A 51 17.99 -18.50 2.89
N PHE A 52 17.61 -18.92 1.68
CA PHE A 52 16.23 -19.15 1.28
C PHE A 52 15.61 -20.39 1.93
N ASP A 53 15.60 -20.41 3.26
CA ASP A 53 15.13 -21.50 4.08
C ASP A 53 13.63 -21.40 4.37
N THR A 54 13.10 -22.41 5.06
CA THR A 54 11.69 -22.47 5.48
C THR A 54 11.26 -21.24 6.30
N SER A 55 12.19 -20.59 7.01
CA SER A 55 11.94 -19.33 7.73
C SER A 55 11.54 -18.18 6.79
N PHE A 56 12.25 -18.04 5.66
CA PHE A 56 11.96 -17.03 4.65
C PHE A 56 10.54 -17.17 4.10
N ILE A 57 10.12 -18.40 3.80
CA ILE A 57 8.78 -18.68 3.27
C ILE A 57 7.71 -18.33 4.32
N MET A 58 7.92 -18.66 5.60
CA MET A 58 6.99 -18.27 6.66
C MET A 58 6.90 -16.74 6.83
N THR A 59 8.04 -16.04 6.76
CA THR A 59 8.09 -14.58 6.84
C THR A 59 7.37 -13.95 5.66
N LEU A 60 7.62 -14.43 4.44
CA LEU A 60 6.95 -13.97 3.21
C LEU A 60 5.43 -14.15 3.29
N LEU A 61 4.94 -15.30 3.77
CA LEU A 61 3.50 -15.53 3.92
C LEU A 61 2.87 -14.59 4.95
N LYS A 62 3.54 -14.35 6.09
CA LYS A 62 3.06 -13.41 7.11
C LYS A 62 3.01 -11.98 6.58
N THR A 63 4.08 -11.51 5.95
CA THR A 63 4.17 -10.16 5.39
C THR A 63 3.17 -9.97 4.25
N LEU A 64 2.98 -10.97 3.38
CA LEU A 64 2.00 -10.93 2.30
C LEU A 64 0.55 -10.89 2.79
N ILE A 65 0.25 -11.23 4.05
CA ILE A 65 -1.09 -11.03 4.63
C ILE A 65 -1.18 -9.69 5.36
N ILE A 66 -0.18 -9.39 6.19
CA ILE A 66 -0.18 -8.19 7.04
C ILE A 66 -0.12 -6.90 6.20
N PHE A 67 0.76 -6.84 5.20
CA PHE A 67 0.96 -5.62 4.42
C PHE A 67 -0.21 -5.27 3.50
N PRO A 68 -0.91 -6.20 2.82
CA PRO A 68 -2.17 -5.92 2.16
C PRO A 68 -3.26 -5.38 3.09
N VAL A 69 -3.38 -5.93 4.30
CA VAL A 69 -4.33 -5.42 5.30
C VAL A 69 -3.96 -3.99 5.70
N CYS A 70 -2.69 -3.74 6.03
CA CYS A 70 -2.18 -2.39 6.31
C CYS A 70 -2.38 -1.46 5.11
N GLY A 71 -2.13 -1.91 3.89
CA GLY A 71 -2.32 -1.16 2.64
C GLY A 71 -3.78 -0.80 2.38
N TYR A 72 -4.72 -1.68 2.76
CA TYR A 72 -6.15 -1.38 2.73
C TYR A 72 -6.52 -0.25 3.70
N PHE A 73 -6.05 -0.32 4.96
CA PHE A 73 -6.27 0.74 5.94
C PHE A 73 -5.59 2.06 5.54
N TRP A 74 -4.39 1.98 4.98
CA TRP A 74 -3.67 3.12 4.43
C TRP A 74 -4.45 3.77 3.29
N GLY A 75 -4.92 2.97 2.32
CA GLY A 75 -5.79 3.43 1.24
C GLY A 75 -7.07 4.09 1.76
N LEU A 76 -7.67 3.56 2.83
CA LEU A 76 -8.85 4.15 3.48
C LEU A 76 -8.53 5.52 4.08
N TRP A 77 -7.39 5.64 4.76
CA TRP A 77 -6.93 6.88 5.35
C TRP A 77 -6.64 7.95 4.29
N VAL A 78 -5.87 7.60 3.25
CA VAL A 78 -5.55 8.47 2.12
C VAL A 78 -6.83 8.93 1.40
N TRP A 79 -7.79 8.01 1.18
CA TRP A 79 -9.07 8.37 0.56
C TRP A 79 -9.84 9.39 1.39
N LYS A 80 -9.97 9.14 2.70
CA LYS A 80 -10.68 10.05 3.62
C LYS A 80 -9.99 11.41 3.68
N TRP A 81 -8.66 11.42 3.75
CA TRP A 81 -7.89 12.66 3.82
C TRP A 81 -8.03 13.47 2.53
N THR A 82 -7.91 12.81 1.36
CA THR A 82 -8.03 13.47 0.06
C THR A 82 -9.45 13.97 -0.19
N GLU A 83 -10.49 13.21 0.19
CA GLU A 83 -11.89 13.68 0.16
C GLU A 83 -12.08 14.93 1.03
N LYS A 84 -11.48 14.97 2.22
CA LYS A 84 -11.57 16.14 3.12
C LYS A 84 -10.92 17.37 2.49
N ILE A 85 -9.74 17.21 1.88
CA ILE A 85 -9.05 18.30 1.16
C ILE A 85 -9.88 18.77 -0.04
N TYR A 86 -10.43 17.82 -0.81
CA TYR A 86 -11.24 18.11 -1.98
C TYR A 86 -12.49 18.91 -1.62
N LYS A 87 -13.24 18.48 -0.59
CA LYS A 87 -14.44 19.19 -0.08
C LYS A 87 -14.13 20.58 0.46
N LYS A 88 -12.96 20.80 1.07
CA LYS A 88 -12.52 22.12 1.54
C LYS A 88 -12.13 23.07 0.39
N SER A 89 -11.90 22.53 -0.81
CA SER A 89 -11.53 23.30 -2.00
C SER A 89 -12.65 23.43 -3.04
N LEU A 90 -13.85 23.00 -2.68
CA LEU A 90 -15.11 23.34 -3.34
C LEU A 90 -15.63 24.65 -2.74
#